data_AF-A0A257M7J3-F1
#
_entry.id   AF-A0A257M7J3-F1
#
_cell.length_a   1.000
_cell.length_b   1.000
_cell.length_c   1.000
_cell.angle_alpha   90.00
_cell.angle_beta   90.00
_cell.angle_gamma   90.00
#
_symmetry.space_group_name_H-M   'P 1'
#
loop_
_entity.id
_entity.type
_entity.pdbx_description
1 polymer ?
#
loop_
_entity_poly.entity_id
_entity_poly.type
_entity_poly.pdbx_seq_one_letter_code
_entity_poly.pdbx_strand_id
1 'polypeptide(L)'
;MAGMEEEKKAEESTAEEKAPEGKPVPIVTRSMMEEACPTCGAEEPSMPAVLPDPSWSTEKLIAATKDKHMLVRSNAIILLSRREISESLEALIEALKDQEYLVKSNAMVAIAAYGKQVSDRIIQALSDADKDVRAGAAWIIGELKDNRAIEALEKVAKDDYPLARIQAKASLLALGKGKKKQEEKAEPEEPKEAQPE
;
A
#
# COMPACT_ATOMS: atom_id res chain seq x y z
N MET A 1 -71.60 -5.84 10.92
CA MET A 1 -71.45 -6.79 9.80
C MET A 1 -70.05 -7.38 9.97
N ALA A 2 -69.87 -8.58 10.52
CA ALA A 2 -70.33 -9.89 10.01
C ALA A 2 -69.80 -10.11 8.58
N GLY A 3 -69.01 -11.14 8.26
CA GLY A 3 -68.59 -12.34 9.01
C GLY A 3 -69.10 -13.61 8.32
N MET A 4 -68.25 -14.66 8.25
CA MET A 4 -68.47 -15.97 7.60
C MET A 4 -68.47 -15.91 6.06
N GLU A 5 -67.50 -16.51 5.35
CA GLU A 5 -67.21 -17.95 5.14
C GLU A 5 -68.08 -18.57 4.03
N GLU A 6 -67.45 -19.10 2.97
CA GLU A 6 -67.77 -20.44 2.46
C GLU A 6 -66.70 -21.02 1.51
N GLU A 7 -66.68 -22.36 1.42
CA GLU A 7 -65.80 -23.20 0.59
C GLU A 7 -66.63 -24.01 -0.45
N LYS A 8 -66.15 -24.93 -1.30
CA LYS A 8 -64.82 -25.53 -1.54
C LYS A 8 -64.78 -26.15 -2.96
N LYS A 9 -63.59 -26.20 -3.58
CA LYS A 9 -63.07 -27.20 -4.57
C LYS A 9 -62.32 -26.50 -5.72
N ALA A 10 -61.03 -26.76 -5.98
CA ALA A 10 -60.27 -28.01 -6.09
C ALA A 10 -60.51 -28.78 -7.39
N GLU A 11 -59.62 -28.54 -8.36
CA GLU A 11 -59.14 -29.56 -9.31
C GLU A 11 -57.61 -29.61 -9.19
N GLU A 12 -57.09 -30.82 -8.98
CA GLU A 12 -55.65 -31.10 -9.05
C GLU A 12 -55.22 -31.22 -10.52
N SER A 13 -54.03 -30.70 -10.85
CA SER A 13 -53.21 -31.37 -11.85
C SER A 13 -51.75 -31.40 -11.40
N THR A 14 -51.19 -32.60 -11.46
CA THR A 14 -49.84 -32.95 -11.00
C THR A 14 -48.85 -32.88 -12.15
N ALA A 15 -47.71 -32.23 -11.96
CA ALA A 15 -46.46 -32.54 -12.68
C ALA A 15 -45.23 -31.90 -11.98
N GLU A 16 -44.36 -32.77 -11.48
CA GLU A 16 -42.88 -32.79 -11.66
C GLU A 16 -42.13 -31.43 -11.67
N GLU A 17 -41.36 -31.10 -10.63
CA GLU A 17 -40.05 -31.65 -10.25
C GLU A 17 -38.85 -31.08 -11.05
N LYS A 18 -37.98 -30.36 -10.32
CA LYS A 18 -36.57 -30.00 -10.61
C LYS A 18 -36.21 -29.53 -12.03
N ALA A 19 -35.94 -28.23 -12.14
CA ALA A 19 -34.83 -27.78 -12.98
C ALA A 19 -33.51 -28.28 -12.35
N PRO A 20 -32.63 -29.01 -13.07
CA PRO A 20 -31.36 -29.45 -12.53
C PRO A 20 -30.38 -28.28 -12.42
N GLU A 21 -29.71 -28.19 -11.28
CA GLU A 21 -28.56 -27.32 -11.08
C GLU A 21 -27.42 -27.69 -12.04
N GLY A 22 -26.73 -26.69 -12.57
CA GLY A 22 -25.64 -26.93 -13.51
C GLY A 22 -25.07 -25.63 -14.07
N LYS A 23 -24.39 -24.84 -13.23
CA LYS A 23 -23.43 -23.86 -13.77
C LYS A 23 -22.43 -24.66 -14.61
N PRO A 24 -22.13 -24.28 -15.86
CA PRO A 24 -21.19 -25.03 -16.69
C PRO A 24 -19.85 -25.08 -15.97
N VAL A 25 -19.41 -26.28 -15.60
CA VAL A 25 -18.06 -26.50 -15.10
C VAL A 25 -17.12 -26.06 -16.22
N PRO A 26 -16.13 -25.17 -15.97
CA PRO A 26 -15.25 -24.72 -17.03
C PRO A 26 -14.56 -25.92 -17.68
N ILE A 27 -14.51 -25.92 -19.01
CA ILE A 27 -13.86 -27.00 -19.77
C ILE A 27 -12.36 -26.88 -19.52
N VAL A 28 -11.87 -27.62 -18.53
CA VAL A 28 -10.45 -27.74 -18.21
C VAL A 28 -9.77 -28.48 -19.37
N THR A 29 -9.18 -27.71 -20.29
CA THR A 29 -8.38 -28.30 -21.37
C THR A 29 -7.07 -28.82 -20.82
N ARG A 30 -6.47 -29.81 -21.49
CA ARG A 30 -5.21 -30.46 -21.06
C ARG A 30 -4.03 -29.50 -20.82
N SER A 31 -4.08 -28.28 -21.37
CA SER A 31 -3.12 -27.20 -21.10
C SER A 31 -3.13 -26.67 -19.66
N MET A 32 -4.08 -27.08 -18.82
CA MET A 32 -4.25 -26.65 -17.42
C MET A 32 -3.74 -27.69 -16.41
N MET A 33 -2.85 -28.61 -16.83
CA MET A 33 -2.29 -29.68 -15.99
C MET A 33 -0.76 -29.62 -15.83
N GLU A 34 -0.08 -28.63 -16.42
CA GLU A 34 1.38 -28.52 -16.39
C GLU A 34 1.75 -27.14 -15.81
N GLU A 35 2.61 -27.11 -14.79
CA GLU A 35 2.95 -25.92 -13.97
C GLU A 35 3.73 -24.82 -14.71
N ALA A 36 3.95 -24.98 -16.01
CA ALA A 36 4.61 -24.03 -16.89
C ALA A 36 3.95 -24.01 -18.27
N CYS A 37 3.90 -22.83 -18.88
CA CYS A 37 3.28 -22.64 -20.19
C CYS A 37 4.05 -23.43 -21.28
N PRO A 38 3.44 -24.41 -21.97
CA PRO A 38 4.15 -25.35 -22.85
C PRO A 38 4.71 -24.72 -24.13
N THR A 39 4.43 -23.44 -24.41
CA THR A 39 4.97 -22.71 -25.57
C THR A 39 6.19 -21.86 -25.24
N CYS A 40 6.39 -21.45 -23.99
CA CYS A 40 7.47 -20.54 -23.59
C CYS A 40 8.22 -20.94 -22.32
N GLY A 41 7.79 -21.98 -21.60
CA GLY A 41 8.42 -22.45 -20.37
C GLY A 41 8.30 -21.48 -19.18
N ALA A 42 7.44 -20.46 -19.28
CA ALA A 42 7.16 -19.58 -18.16
C ALA A 42 6.40 -20.36 -17.07
N GLU A 43 6.97 -20.42 -15.86
CA GLU A 43 6.30 -20.88 -14.65
C GLU A 43 4.98 -20.10 -14.48
N GLU A 44 3.91 -20.78 -14.03
CA GLU A 44 2.67 -20.06 -13.72
C GLU A 44 2.94 -18.98 -12.65
N PRO A 45 2.41 -17.75 -12.83
CA PRO A 45 2.60 -16.70 -11.85
C PRO A 45 2.00 -17.16 -10.52
N SER A 46 2.86 -17.29 -9.50
CA SER A 46 2.42 -17.71 -8.16
C SER A 46 1.23 -16.85 -7.74
N MET A 47 0.07 -17.49 -7.60
CA MET A 47 -1.18 -16.85 -7.27
C MET A 47 -1.70 -17.47 -5.98
N PRO A 48 -1.96 -16.66 -4.94
CA PRO A 48 -2.38 -17.20 -3.65
C PRO A 48 -3.81 -17.75 -3.80
N ALA A 49 -4.03 -18.98 -3.34
CA ALA A 49 -5.35 -19.63 -3.41
C ALA A 49 -6.46 -18.87 -2.66
N VAL A 50 -6.09 -18.02 -1.69
CA VAL A 50 -7.01 -17.16 -0.94
C VAL A 50 -6.37 -15.78 -0.78
N LEU A 51 -7.10 -14.73 -1.17
CA LEU A 51 -6.77 -13.35 -0.84
C LEU A 51 -7.58 -12.87 0.39
N PRO A 52 -7.06 -11.89 1.15
CA PRO A 52 -7.82 -11.22 2.20
C PRO A 52 -9.15 -10.63 1.69
N ASP A 53 -10.21 -10.70 2.49
CA ASP A 53 -11.54 -10.24 2.12
C ASP A 53 -12.03 -9.16 3.12
N PRO A 54 -12.85 -8.16 2.72
CA PRO A 54 -13.39 -7.15 3.63
C PRO A 54 -14.12 -7.68 4.87
N SER A 55 -14.62 -8.92 4.84
CA SER A 55 -15.21 -9.62 5.99
C SER A 55 -14.21 -10.08 7.05
N TRP A 56 -12.89 -10.07 6.78
CA TRP A 56 -11.88 -10.49 7.75
C TRP A 56 -11.73 -9.46 8.87
N SER A 57 -11.58 -9.94 10.11
CA SER A 57 -11.32 -9.10 11.28
C SER A 57 -9.97 -8.37 11.18
N THR A 58 -9.80 -7.29 11.94
CA THR A 58 -8.58 -6.49 11.91
C THR A 58 -7.34 -7.32 12.28
N GLU A 59 -7.44 -8.20 13.27
CA GLU A 59 -6.33 -9.07 13.71
C GLU A 59 -5.94 -10.07 12.62
N LYS A 60 -6.91 -10.63 11.90
CA LYS A 60 -6.67 -11.55 10.78
C LYS A 60 -6.01 -10.82 9.60
N LEU A 61 -6.39 -9.57 9.36
CA LEU A 61 -5.73 -8.72 8.36
C LEU A 61 -4.29 -8.36 8.79
N ILE A 62 -4.05 -8.03 10.06
CA ILE A 62 -2.70 -7.80 10.61
C ILE A 62 -1.83 -9.06 10.51
N ALA A 63 -2.37 -10.25 10.74
CA ALA A 63 -1.64 -11.50 10.50
C ALA A 63 -1.27 -11.68 9.01
N ALA A 64 -2.18 -11.31 8.11
CA ALA A 64 -1.98 -11.43 6.66
C ALA A 64 -0.95 -10.43 6.09
N THR A 65 -0.60 -9.34 6.78
CA THR A 65 0.52 -8.47 6.36
C THR A 65 1.88 -9.15 6.49
N LYS A 66 1.97 -10.33 7.10
CA LYS A 66 3.19 -11.15 7.25
C LYS A 66 3.22 -12.40 6.38
N ASP A 67 2.26 -12.52 5.44
CA ASP A 67 2.16 -13.68 4.57
C ASP A 67 3.35 -13.79 3.58
N LYS A 68 3.72 -15.01 3.19
CA LYS A 68 4.81 -15.25 2.23
C LYS A 68 4.52 -14.60 0.88
N HIS A 69 3.26 -14.57 0.46
CA HIS A 69 2.85 -14.08 -0.84
C HIS A 69 2.57 -12.57 -0.84
N MET A 70 3.24 -11.82 -1.72
CA MET A 70 3.16 -10.36 -1.72
C MET A 70 1.75 -9.80 -2.02
N LEU A 71 0.94 -10.50 -2.82
CA LEU A 71 -0.46 -10.11 -3.05
C LEU A 71 -1.32 -10.22 -1.79
N VAL A 72 -1.06 -11.20 -0.91
CA VAL A 72 -1.78 -11.34 0.36
C VAL A 72 -1.43 -10.18 1.28
N ARG A 73 -0.13 -9.87 1.44
CA ARG A 73 0.34 -8.73 2.24
C ARG A 73 -0.21 -7.39 1.73
N SER A 74 -0.07 -7.16 0.42
CA SER A 74 -0.52 -5.94 -0.26
C SER A 74 -2.03 -5.71 -0.10
N ASN A 75 -2.85 -6.76 -0.31
CA ASN A 75 -4.29 -6.64 -0.19
C ASN A 75 -4.74 -6.49 1.28
N ALA A 76 -4.06 -7.14 2.24
CA ALA A 76 -4.31 -6.93 3.66
C ALA A 76 -4.11 -5.46 4.08
N ILE A 77 -3.03 -4.82 3.62
CA ILE A 77 -2.74 -3.39 3.84
C ILE A 77 -3.84 -2.48 3.29
N ILE A 78 -4.31 -2.74 2.07
CA ILE A 78 -5.42 -1.97 1.46
C ILE A 78 -6.68 -2.07 2.32
N LEU A 79 -7.01 -3.25 2.85
CA LEU A 79 -8.16 -3.44 3.73
C LEU A 79 -7.96 -2.79 5.11
N LEU A 80 -6.74 -2.84 5.68
CA LEU A 80 -6.40 -2.18 6.94
C LEU A 80 -6.53 -0.66 6.87
N SER A 81 -6.28 -0.03 5.72
CA SER A 81 -6.46 1.42 5.53
C SER A 81 -7.89 1.92 5.84
N ARG A 82 -8.88 1.02 5.85
CA ARG A 82 -10.29 1.30 6.14
C ARG A 82 -10.71 0.93 7.57
N ARG A 83 -9.77 0.50 8.41
CA ARG A 83 -9.96 0.16 9.83
C ARG A 83 -9.52 1.32 10.73
N GLU A 84 -9.83 1.21 12.03
CA GLU A 84 -9.43 2.19 13.02
C GLU A 84 -7.91 2.25 13.20
N ILE A 85 -7.41 3.48 13.36
CA ILE A 85 -5.97 3.81 13.32
C ILE A 85 -5.21 3.17 14.48
N SER A 86 -5.84 3.09 15.65
CA SER A 86 -5.28 2.44 16.85
C SER A 86 -4.98 0.97 16.66
N GLU A 87 -5.69 0.29 15.74
CA GLU A 87 -5.48 -1.12 15.44
C GLU A 87 -4.49 -1.32 14.27
N SER A 88 -4.56 -0.47 13.25
CA SER A 88 -3.84 -0.66 11.98
C SER A 88 -2.45 -0.02 11.90
N LEU A 89 -2.22 1.11 12.59
CA LEU A 89 -1.10 2.01 12.28
C LEU A 89 0.28 1.34 12.40
N GLU A 90 0.53 0.59 13.48
CA GLU A 90 1.82 -0.08 13.66
C GLU A 90 2.05 -1.19 12.63
N ALA A 91 1.00 -1.92 12.22
CA ALA A 91 1.09 -2.92 11.17
C ALA A 91 1.38 -2.31 9.78
N LEU A 92 0.86 -1.11 9.53
CA LEU A 92 1.15 -0.35 8.31
C LEU A 92 2.56 0.26 8.33
N ILE A 93 3.05 0.74 9.49
CA ILE A 93 4.43 1.22 9.64
C ILE A 93 5.43 0.09 9.45
N GLU A 94 5.16 -1.11 9.98
CA GLU A 94 6.00 -2.29 9.76
C GLU A 94 6.05 -2.69 8.28
N ALA A 95 4.94 -2.54 7.55
CA ALA A 95 4.87 -2.82 6.11
C ALA A 95 5.71 -1.84 5.24
N LEU A 96 6.21 -0.73 5.79
CA LEU A 96 7.20 0.11 5.10
C LEU A 96 8.56 -0.60 4.91
N LYS A 97 8.83 -1.67 5.69
CA LYS A 97 10.04 -2.51 5.60
C LYS A 97 9.92 -3.64 4.58
N ASP A 98 8.77 -3.78 3.91
CA ASP A 98 8.57 -4.90 2.99
C ASP A 98 9.59 -4.89 1.86
N GLN A 99 9.98 -6.06 1.37
CA GLN A 99 10.91 -6.11 0.24
C GLN A 99 10.24 -5.61 -1.04
N GLU A 100 8.95 -5.91 -1.22
CA GLU A 100 8.19 -5.56 -2.41
C GLU A 100 7.74 -4.10 -2.41
N TYR A 101 8.04 -3.41 -3.52
CA TYR A 101 7.69 -2.00 -3.68
C TYR A 101 6.17 -1.76 -3.60
N LEU A 102 5.36 -2.65 -4.18
CA LEU A 102 3.89 -2.55 -4.16
C LEU A 102 3.32 -2.56 -2.72
N VAL A 103 3.91 -3.38 -1.84
CA VAL A 103 3.50 -3.50 -0.44
C VAL A 103 3.84 -2.21 0.30
N LYS A 104 5.07 -1.71 0.13
CA LYS A 104 5.54 -0.42 0.68
C LYS A 104 4.69 0.76 0.21
N SER A 105 4.43 0.90 -1.10
CA SER A 105 3.64 2.01 -1.63
C SER A 105 2.20 2.01 -1.10
N ASN A 106 1.60 0.83 -0.96
CA ASN A 106 0.25 0.71 -0.39
C ASN A 106 0.23 1.08 1.09
N ALA A 107 1.26 0.72 1.87
CA ALA A 107 1.38 1.13 3.26
C ALA A 107 1.55 2.66 3.40
N MET A 108 2.41 3.27 2.57
CA MET A 108 2.60 4.72 2.52
C MET A 108 1.28 5.47 2.24
N VAL A 109 0.54 5.05 1.22
CA VAL A 109 -0.76 5.65 0.85
C VAL A 109 -1.81 5.42 1.94
N ALA A 110 -1.87 4.22 2.53
CA ALA A 110 -2.79 3.91 3.62
C ALA A 110 -2.57 4.80 4.85
N ILE A 111 -1.31 5.00 5.27
CA ILE A 111 -0.98 5.87 6.40
C ILE A 111 -1.30 7.34 6.06
N ALA A 112 -0.95 7.81 4.85
CA ALA A 112 -1.23 9.18 4.43
C ALA A 112 -2.74 9.49 4.38
N ALA A 113 -3.57 8.50 4.02
CA ALA A 113 -5.04 8.63 4.00
C ALA A 113 -5.66 8.92 5.37
N TYR A 114 -4.99 8.57 6.48
CA TYR A 114 -5.43 8.95 7.82
C TYR A 114 -5.22 10.42 8.15
N GLY A 115 -4.43 11.16 7.37
CA GLY A 115 -4.23 12.59 7.60
C GLY A 115 -3.42 12.89 8.87
N LYS A 116 -3.45 14.15 9.32
CA LYS A 116 -2.55 14.69 10.36
C LYS A 116 -2.66 14.05 11.75
N GLN A 117 -3.67 13.22 12.01
CA GLN A 117 -3.80 12.54 13.30
C GLN A 117 -2.72 11.47 13.55
N VAL A 118 -2.09 10.94 12.49
CA VAL A 118 -0.94 10.02 12.62
C VAL A 118 0.42 10.75 12.68
N SER A 119 0.46 12.06 12.43
CA SER A 119 1.70 12.85 12.30
C SER A 119 2.68 12.61 13.45
N ASP A 120 2.21 12.57 14.69
CA ASP A 120 3.08 12.47 15.87
C ASP A 120 3.86 11.13 15.87
N ARG A 121 3.20 10.03 15.48
CA ARG A 121 3.81 8.70 15.34
C ARG A 121 4.73 8.60 14.13
N ILE A 122 4.40 9.30 13.02
CA ILE A 122 5.24 9.32 11.82
C ILE A 122 6.46 10.23 12.00
N ILE A 123 6.36 11.32 12.77
CA ILE A 123 7.51 12.14 13.18
C ILE A 123 8.52 11.30 13.98
N GLN A 124 8.05 10.40 14.86
CA GLN A 124 8.93 9.44 15.54
C GLN A 124 9.59 8.47 14.54
N ALA A 125 8.83 7.98 13.54
CA ALA A 125 9.33 7.07 12.50
C ALA A 125 10.42 7.69 11.59
N LEU A 126 10.55 9.03 11.54
CA LEU A 126 11.70 9.69 10.88
C LEU A 126 13.05 9.37 11.52
N SER A 127 13.06 8.83 12.75
CA SER A 127 14.27 8.40 13.48
C SER A 127 14.33 6.88 13.69
N ASP A 128 13.54 6.10 12.95
CA ASP A 128 13.54 4.63 13.04
C ASP A 128 14.91 4.05 12.66
N ALA A 129 15.28 2.91 13.25
CA ALA A 129 16.52 2.21 12.89
C ALA A 129 16.47 1.72 11.43
N ASP A 130 15.30 1.33 10.96
CA ASP A 130 15.08 0.88 9.60
C ASP A 130 15.06 2.06 8.60
N LYS A 131 15.89 1.95 7.56
CA LYS A 131 16.12 2.98 6.54
C LYS A 131 14.90 3.19 5.63
N ASP A 132 14.11 2.15 5.38
CA ASP A 132 12.93 2.17 4.51
C ASP A 132 11.74 2.74 5.27
N VAL A 133 11.63 2.50 6.59
CA VAL A 133 10.70 3.24 7.48
C VAL A 133 11.01 4.74 7.47
N ARG A 134 12.27 5.16 7.66
CA ARG A 134 12.64 6.58 7.63
C ARG A 134 12.30 7.23 6.27
N ALA A 135 12.50 6.51 5.17
CA ALA A 135 12.17 6.97 3.83
C ALA A 135 10.65 7.10 3.61
N GLY A 136 9.88 6.10 4.01
CA GLY A 136 8.41 6.12 3.96
C GLY A 136 7.85 7.25 4.81
N ALA A 137 8.30 7.36 6.06
CA ALA A 137 7.90 8.42 6.99
C ALA A 137 8.19 9.83 6.43
N ALA A 138 9.36 10.03 5.79
CA ALA A 138 9.70 11.30 5.16
C ALA A 138 8.69 11.70 4.09
N TRP A 139 8.33 10.78 3.19
CA TRP A 139 7.31 11.01 2.16
C TRP A 139 5.91 11.25 2.76
N ILE A 140 5.49 10.42 3.72
CA ILE A 140 4.17 10.52 4.36
C ILE A 140 4.00 11.92 4.98
N ILE A 141 5.01 12.44 5.69
CA ILE A 141 4.97 13.80 6.27
C ILE A 141 4.80 14.89 5.18
N GLY A 142 5.42 14.70 4.00
CA GLY A 142 5.24 15.58 2.85
C GLY A 142 3.78 15.64 2.38
N GLU A 143 3.14 14.48 2.23
CA GLU A 143 1.72 14.37 1.87
C GLU A 143 0.79 14.93 2.97
N LEU A 144 1.09 14.64 4.23
CA LEU A 144 0.36 15.17 5.38
C LEU A 144 0.49 16.69 5.51
N LYS A 145 1.49 17.31 4.89
CA LYS A 145 1.79 18.75 4.95
C LYS A 145 1.87 19.28 6.39
N ASP A 146 2.59 18.55 7.25
CA ASP A 146 2.74 18.89 8.67
C ASP A 146 4.09 19.59 8.95
N ASN A 147 4.03 20.92 9.10
CA ASN A 147 5.19 21.76 9.38
C ASN A 147 5.86 21.45 10.73
N ARG A 148 5.22 20.74 11.67
CA ARG A 148 5.84 20.34 12.94
C ARG A 148 7.04 19.41 12.74
N ALA A 149 7.08 18.72 11.60
CA ALA A 149 8.13 17.75 11.26
C ALA A 149 9.39 18.37 10.61
N ILE A 150 9.43 19.69 10.35
CA ILE A 150 10.52 20.32 9.56
C ILE A 150 11.91 19.99 10.12
N GLU A 151 12.13 20.13 11.43
CA GLU A 151 13.44 19.85 12.04
C GLU A 151 13.85 18.37 11.94
N ALA A 152 12.89 17.45 12.00
CA ALA A 152 13.13 16.02 11.83
C ALA A 152 13.45 15.70 10.36
N LEU A 153 12.72 16.29 9.42
CA LEU A 153 13.01 16.19 7.98
C LEU A 153 14.38 16.79 7.63
N GLU A 154 14.81 17.89 8.27
CA GLU A 154 16.16 18.46 8.03
C GLU A 154 17.29 17.52 8.49
N LYS A 155 17.04 16.65 9.48
CA LYS A 155 17.96 15.57 9.87
C LYS A 155 17.96 14.46 8.82
N VAL A 156 16.79 13.96 8.41
CA VAL A 156 16.68 12.89 7.38
C VAL A 156 17.15 13.39 5.99
N ALA A 157 17.12 14.69 5.71
CA ALA A 157 17.71 15.29 4.50
C ALA A 157 19.26 15.20 4.46
N LYS A 158 19.89 14.67 5.51
CA LYS A 158 21.31 14.33 5.61
C LYS A 158 21.55 12.82 5.87
N ASP A 159 20.51 11.99 5.82
CA ASP A 159 20.60 10.55 6.06
C ASP A 159 21.58 9.89 5.08
N ASP A 160 22.30 8.86 5.53
CA ASP A 160 23.20 8.06 4.69
C ASP A 160 22.43 7.33 3.59
N TYR A 161 21.22 6.85 3.89
CA TYR A 161 20.38 6.13 2.93
C TYR A 161 19.85 7.08 1.84
N PRO A 162 20.17 6.85 0.54
CA PRO A 162 19.82 7.78 -0.52
C PRO A 162 18.32 8.05 -0.66
N LEU A 163 17.47 7.03 -0.48
CA LEU A 163 16.02 7.20 -0.64
C LEU A 163 15.44 8.09 0.46
N ALA A 164 15.80 7.86 1.74
CA ALA A 164 15.36 8.70 2.85
C ALA A 164 15.80 10.16 2.66
N ARG A 165 17.06 10.37 2.24
CA ARG A 165 17.61 11.69 1.92
C ARG A 165 16.88 12.40 0.79
N ILE A 166 16.47 11.68 -0.26
CA ILE A 166 15.70 12.23 -1.38
C ILE A 166 14.29 12.59 -0.93
N GLN A 167 13.59 11.67 -0.26
CA GLN A 167 12.20 11.88 0.20
C GLN A 167 12.09 13.04 1.19
N ALA A 168 13.04 13.17 2.13
CA ALA A 168 13.06 14.29 3.07
C ALA A 168 13.28 15.64 2.38
N LYS A 169 14.15 15.71 1.36
CA LYS A 169 14.35 16.93 0.56
C LYS A 169 13.14 17.29 -0.29
N ALA A 170 12.49 16.29 -0.90
CA ALA A 170 11.25 16.49 -1.66
C ALA A 170 10.13 17.01 -0.76
N SER A 171 9.98 16.43 0.44
CA SER A 171 8.97 16.85 1.42
C SER A 171 9.26 18.25 1.97
N LEU A 172 10.52 18.57 2.30
CA LEU A 172 10.90 19.94 2.67
C LEU A 172 10.59 20.94 1.54
N LEU A 173 10.80 20.58 0.27
CA LEU A 173 10.43 21.42 -0.87
C LEU A 173 8.91 21.62 -0.97
N ALA A 174 8.12 20.55 -0.81
CA ALA A 174 6.66 20.60 -0.81
C ALA A 174 6.08 21.45 0.36
N LEU A 175 6.78 21.49 1.51
CA LEU A 175 6.49 22.36 2.65
C LEU A 175 7.01 23.80 2.47
N GLY A 176 7.65 24.14 1.34
CA GLY A 176 8.22 25.47 1.07
C GLY A 176 9.51 25.77 1.85
N LYS A 177 10.21 24.75 2.35
CA LYS A 177 11.44 24.83 3.16
C LYS A 177 12.67 24.21 2.49
N GLY A 178 12.55 23.75 1.24
CA GLY A 178 13.69 23.28 0.47
C GLY A 178 14.76 24.37 0.33
N LYS A 179 15.95 24.14 0.89
CA LYS A 179 17.10 25.03 0.69
C LYS A 179 17.41 25.05 -0.82
N LYS A 180 17.08 26.16 -1.49
CA LYS A 180 17.56 26.41 -2.85
C LYS A 180 19.08 26.25 -2.82
N LYS A 181 19.63 25.47 -3.74
CA LYS A 181 21.08 25.42 -3.96
C LYS A 181 21.49 26.86 -4.20
N GLN A 182 22.24 27.46 -3.26
CA GLN A 182 22.91 28.71 -3.56
C GLN A 182 23.87 28.36 -4.69
N GLU A 183 23.69 29.04 -5.82
CA GLU A 183 24.68 29.03 -6.89
C GLU A 183 25.92 29.68 -6.28
N GLU A 184 26.85 28.82 -5.89
CA GLU A 184 28.21 29.20 -5.57
C GLU A 184 28.74 29.85 -6.85
N LYS A 185 28.68 31.19 -6.88
CA LYS A 185 29.22 31.98 -7.99
C LYS A 185 30.69 31.63 -8.06
N ALA A 186 31.07 30.87 -9.08
CA ALA A 186 32.44 30.79 -9.51
C ALA A 186 32.87 32.23 -9.84
N GLU A 187 33.62 32.82 -8.93
CA GLU A 187 34.33 34.06 -9.16
C GLU A 187 35.28 33.79 -10.34
N PRO A 188 35.21 34.54 -11.44
CA PRO A 188 36.04 34.25 -12.60
C PRO A 188 37.50 34.47 -12.21
N GLU A 189 38.29 33.40 -12.14
CA GLU A 189 39.74 33.53 -12.00
C GLU A 189 40.25 34.36 -13.18
N GLU A 190 40.80 35.54 -12.89
CA GLU A 190 41.43 36.37 -13.90
C GLU A 190 42.61 35.61 -14.52
N PRO A 191 42.72 35.55 -15.85
CA PRO A 191 43.82 34.86 -16.50
C PRO A 191 45.13 35.59 -16.16
N LYS A 192 45.99 34.93 -15.38
CA LYS A 192 47.32 35.45 -15.03
C LYS A 192 48.09 35.80 -16.30
N GLU A 193 48.42 37.08 -16.45
CA GLU A 193 49.21 37.57 -17.58
C GLU A 193 50.56 36.85 -17.64
N ALA A 194 50.86 36.24 -18.78
CA ALA A 194 52.17 35.66 -19.03
C ALA A 194 53.18 36.79 -19.25
N GLN A 195 54.17 36.87 -18.36
CA GLN A 195 55.30 37.80 -18.53
C GLN A 195 56.19 37.30 -19.69
N PRO A 196 56.60 38.18 -20.63
CA PRO A 196 57.56 37.82 -21.66
C PRO A 196 58.99 37.70 -21.08
N GLU A 197 59.79 36.80 -21.67
CA GLU A 197 61.23 36.64 -21.41
C GLU A 197 62.08 37.78 -22.00
#